data_AF-A0A2N5Z6S2-F1
#
_entry.id   AF-A0A2N5Z6S2-F1
#
_cell.length_a   1.000
_cell.length_b   1.000
_cell.length_c   1.000
_cell.angle_alpha   90.00
_cell.angle_beta   90.00
_cell.angle_gamma   90.00
#
_symmetry.space_group_name_H-M   'P 1'
#
loop_
_entity.id
_entity.type
_entity.pdbx_description
1 polymer ?
#
loop_
_entity_poly.entity_id
_entity_poly.type
_entity_poly.pdbx_seq_one_letter_code
_entity_poly.pdbx_strand_id
1 'polypeptide(L)'
;MLDYIKRKIVLILIFIGLWFIFYKYLSLITDFIIDRIFNLQTGRHFTEALRFFIYEVPKVFLLLILIIFIVGIIRSYFSPEKTRAALKGKSLFTGNIMAALLGMVTPFCSCSAIPLFLGFVEAGIPIGITFSFLIAAPMINEVAIVLLIGLFGWKVTVIYVLTGLFVAILSGWLIGVFKLEKYVAEWVFQVKSN
;
A
#
# COMPACT_ATOMS: atom_id res chain seq x y z
N MET A 1 -7.09 -13.84 31.74
CA MET A 1 -6.39 -13.11 30.66
C MET A 1 -5.91 -14.05 29.54
N LEU A 2 -5.28 -15.19 29.86
CA LEU A 2 -4.89 -16.19 28.85
C LEU A 2 -6.06 -16.79 28.05
N ASP A 3 -7.22 -17.04 28.67
CA ASP A 3 -8.38 -17.64 27.97
C ASP A 3 -9.04 -16.70 26.96
N TYR A 4 -9.00 -15.38 27.23
CA TYR A 4 -9.48 -14.36 26.30
C TYR A 4 -8.60 -14.29 25.03
N ILE A 5 -7.27 -14.41 25.20
CA ILE A 5 -6.31 -14.43 24.09
C ILE A 5 -6.44 -15.73 23.28
N LYS A 6 -6.58 -16.89 23.93
CA LYS A 6 -6.84 -18.17 23.25
C LYS A 6 -8.11 -18.13 22.41
N ARG A 7 -9.21 -17.57 22.93
CA ARG A 7 -10.48 -17.47 22.20
C ARG A 7 -10.40 -16.59 20.95
N LYS A 8 -9.66 -15.48 21.00
CA LYS A 8 -9.38 -14.63 19.82
C LYS A 8 -8.53 -15.36 18.77
N ILE A 9 -7.50 -16.08 19.19
CA ILE A 9 -6.62 -16.84 18.29
C ILE A 9 -7.41 -17.94 17.56
N VAL A 10 -8.27 -18.67 18.28
CA VAL A 10 -9.14 -19.70 17.68
C VAL A 10 -10.12 -19.10 16.66
N LEU A 11 -10.72 -17.95 16.98
CA LEU A 11 -11.60 -17.25 16.03
C LEU A 11 -10.86 -16.80 14.76
N ILE A 12 -9.64 -16.29 14.89
CA ILE A 12 -8.80 -15.90 13.74
C ILE A 12 -8.47 -17.12 12.88
N LEU A 13 -8.10 -18.25 13.50
CA LEU A 13 -7.80 -19.49 12.78
C LEU A 13 -9.01 -20.06 12.04
N ILE A 14 -10.20 -20.02 12.65
CA ILE A 14 -11.45 -20.42 11.99
C ILE A 14 -11.76 -19.49 10.82
N PHE A 15 -11.58 -18.18 10.99
CA PHE A 15 -11.81 -17.20 9.93
C PHE A 15 -10.85 -17.40 8.75
N ILE A 16 -9.56 -17.64 9.01
CA ILE A 16 -8.55 -17.99 7.99
C ILE A 16 -8.89 -19.32 7.29
N GLY A 17 -9.40 -20.30 8.03
CA GLY A 17 -9.83 -21.58 7.47
C GLY A 17 -11.03 -21.42 6.52
N LEU A 18 -12.09 -20.72 6.96
CA LEU A 18 -13.26 -20.42 6.13
C LEU A 18 -12.89 -19.59 4.90
N TRP A 19 -11.99 -18.64 5.07
CA TRP A 19 -11.43 -17.84 4.01
C TRP A 19 -10.70 -18.66 2.94
N PHE A 20 -9.83 -19.58 3.36
CA PHE A 20 -9.08 -20.43 2.44
C PHE A 20 -10.01 -21.40 1.69
N ILE A 21 -11.04 -21.91 2.38
CA ILE A 21 -12.09 -22.73 1.77
C ILE A 21 -12.85 -21.91 0.73
N PHE A 22 -13.30 -20.70 1.07
CA PHE A 22 -14.02 -19.83 0.14
C PHE A 22 -13.16 -19.46 -1.10
N TYR A 23 -11.88 -19.14 -0.90
CA TYR A 23 -10.93 -18.91 -1.99
C TYR A 23 -10.80 -20.13 -2.92
N LYS A 24 -10.73 -21.35 -2.35
CA LYS A 24 -10.61 -22.60 -3.11
C LYS A 24 -11.90 -22.95 -3.87
N TYR A 25 -13.05 -22.65 -3.31
CA TYR A 25 -14.36 -22.90 -3.92
C TYR A 25 -14.82 -21.81 -4.90
N LEU A 26 -14.11 -20.68 -4.98
CA LEU A 26 -14.49 -19.55 -5.82
C LEU A 26 -14.55 -19.88 -7.32
N SER A 27 -13.66 -20.75 -7.81
CA SER A 27 -13.70 -21.24 -9.20
C SER A 27 -14.95 -22.08 -9.45
N LEU A 28 -15.29 -22.97 -8.52
CA LEU A 28 -16.49 -23.82 -8.58
C LEU A 28 -17.78 -22.99 -8.55
N ILE A 29 -17.82 -21.92 -7.75
CA ILE A 29 -18.96 -21.01 -7.68
C ILE A 29 -19.07 -20.17 -8.96
N THR A 30 -17.96 -19.70 -9.51
CA THR A 30 -17.96 -18.92 -10.77
C THR A 30 -18.46 -19.77 -11.92
N ASP A 31 -17.96 -21.00 -12.05
CA ASP A 31 -18.37 -21.95 -13.08
C ASP A 31 -19.85 -22.29 -12.93
N PHE A 32 -20.33 -22.51 -11.70
CA PHE A 32 -21.74 -22.74 -11.43
C PHE A 32 -22.63 -21.53 -11.81
N ILE A 33 -22.21 -20.30 -11.51
CA ILE A 33 -22.99 -19.09 -11.83
C ILE A 33 -23.05 -18.86 -13.34
N ILE A 34 -21.93 -18.99 -14.05
CA ILE A 34 -21.89 -18.73 -15.50
C ILE A 34 -22.61 -19.82 -16.28
N ASP A 35 -22.39 -21.09 -15.92
CA ASP A 35 -22.88 -22.21 -16.71
C ASP A 35 -24.34 -22.54 -16.37
N ARG A 36 -24.79 -22.40 -15.11
CA ARG A 36 -26.16 -22.78 -14.69
C ARG A 36 -27.15 -21.63 -14.60
N ILE A 37 -26.72 -20.41 -14.26
CA ILE A 37 -27.62 -19.24 -14.13
C ILE A 37 -27.68 -18.43 -15.43
N PHE A 38 -26.53 -18.18 -16.07
CA PHE A 38 -26.48 -17.35 -17.28
C PHE A 38 -26.54 -18.17 -18.59
N ASN A 39 -26.30 -19.48 -18.54
CA ASN A 39 -26.40 -20.41 -19.67
C ASN A 39 -25.64 -19.91 -20.93
N LEU A 40 -24.50 -19.25 -20.71
CA LEU A 40 -23.71 -18.61 -21.76
C LEU A 40 -22.72 -19.61 -22.35
N GLN A 41 -22.74 -19.79 -23.67
CA GLN A 41 -21.78 -20.65 -24.36
C GLN A 41 -20.36 -20.05 -24.31
N THR A 42 -19.39 -20.90 -23.98
CA THR A 42 -17.95 -20.61 -23.99
C THR A 42 -17.51 -20.25 -25.41
N GLY A 43 -16.74 -19.16 -25.57
CA GLY A 43 -16.18 -18.74 -26.87
C GLY A 43 -16.54 -17.33 -27.36
N ARG A 44 -17.43 -16.60 -26.68
CA ARG A 44 -17.63 -15.15 -26.92
C ARG A 44 -16.81 -14.33 -25.91
N HIS A 45 -16.12 -13.29 -26.39
CA HIS A 45 -15.31 -12.40 -25.53
C HIS A 45 -16.07 -11.83 -24.32
N PHE A 46 -17.38 -11.62 -24.44
CA PHE A 46 -18.23 -11.14 -23.34
C PHE A 46 -18.35 -12.16 -22.19
N THR A 47 -18.49 -13.46 -22.51
CA THR A 47 -18.61 -14.53 -21.51
C THR A 47 -17.32 -14.67 -20.70
N GLU A 48 -16.16 -14.59 -21.36
CA GLU A 48 -14.85 -14.66 -20.69
C GLU A 48 -14.58 -13.43 -19.81
N ALA A 49 -14.98 -12.23 -20.25
CA ALA A 49 -14.87 -11.01 -19.45
C ALA A 49 -15.75 -11.09 -18.19
N LEU A 50 -16.97 -11.62 -18.30
CA LEU A 50 -17.87 -11.83 -17.17
C LEU A 50 -17.30 -12.87 -16.19
N ARG A 51 -16.74 -13.96 -16.72
CA ARG A 51 -16.08 -15.03 -15.93
C ARG A 51 -14.91 -14.48 -15.16
N PHE A 52 -14.05 -13.69 -15.82
CA PHE A 52 -12.93 -13.02 -15.20
C PHE A 52 -13.40 -12.06 -14.10
N PHE A 53 -14.42 -11.24 -14.36
CA PHE A 53 -14.91 -10.29 -13.37
C PHE A 53 -15.50 -10.97 -12.12
N ILE A 54 -16.36 -11.97 -12.31
CA ILE A 54 -17.02 -12.69 -11.20
C ILE A 54 -16.00 -13.51 -10.39
N TYR A 55 -14.95 -14.02 -11.03
CA TYR A 55 -13.88 -14.73 -10.34
C TYR A 55 -12.89 -13.80 -9.64
N GLU A 56 -12.42 -12.75 -10.33
CA GLU A 56 -11.33 -11.90 -9.84
C GLU A 56 -11.81 -10.86 -8.83
N VAL A 57 -13.03 -10.33 -8.93
CA VAL A 57 -13.50 -9.31 -7.97
C VAL A 57 -13.53 -9.85 -6.53
N PRO A 58 -14.19 -10.98 -6.21
CA PRO A 58 -14.19 -11.50 -4.85
C PRO A 58 -12.78 -11.94 -4.40
N LYS A 59 -11.98 -12.47 -5.33
CA LYS A 59 -10.61 -12.92 -5.07
C LYS A 59 -9.67 -11.78 -4.69
N VAL A 60 -9.72 -10.67 -5.42
CA VAL A 60 -8.96 -9.45 -5.13
C VAL A 60 -9.45 -8.83 -3.83
N PHE A 61 -10.76 -8.78 -3.58
CA PHE A 61 -11.32 -8.28 -2.32
C PHE A 61 -10.83 -9.08 -1.11
N LEU A 62 -10.82 -10.42 -1.21
CA LEU A 62 -10.20 -11.28 -0.22
C LEU A 62 -8.74 -10.86 -0.02
N LEU A 63 -7.91 -10.98 -1.04
CA LEU A 63 -6.48 -10.65 -0.95
C LEU A 63 -6.21 -9.26 -0.36
N LEU A 64 -7.00 -8.25 -0.74
CA LEU A 64 -6.92 -6.89 -0.20
C LEU A 64 -7.20 -6.84 1.30
N ILE A 65 -8.29 -7.43 1.78
CA ILE A 65 -8.62 -7.44 3.21
C ILE A 65 -7.50 -8.12 4.02
N LEU A 66 -6.93 -9.22 3.52
CA LEU A 66 -5.81 -9.90 4.19
C LEU A 66 -4.57 -8.99 4.26
N ILE A 67 -4.18 -8.39 3.14
CA ILE A 67 -3.04 -7.48 3.07
C ILE A 67 -3.26 -6.25 3.94
N ILE A 68 -4.44 -5.62 3.89
CA ILE A 68 -4.79 -4.45 4.71
C ILE A 68 -4.74 -4.79 6.20
N PHE A 69 -5.20 -5.98 6.60
CA PHE A 69 -5.13 -6.43 7.99
C PHE A 69 -3.69 -6.63 8.45
N ILE A 70 -2.85 -7.29 7.63
CA ILE A 70 -1.41 -7.47 7.92
C ILE A 70 -0.70 -6.11 8.01
N VAL A 71 -0.93 -5.23 7.05
CA VAL A 71 -0.38 -3.86 7.05
C VAL A 71 -0.87 -3.07 8.26
N GLY A 72 -2.13 -3.23 8.66
CA GLY A 72 -2.70 -2.64 9.87
C GLY A 72 -1.99 -3.11 11.14
N ILE A 73 -1.66 -4.41 11.23
CA ILE A 73 -0.85 -4.94 12.33
C ILE A 73 0.56 -4.35 12.29
N ILE A 74 1.21 -4.32 11.12
CA ILE A 74 2.56 -3.74 10.97
C ILE A 74 2.58 -2.27 11.39
N ARG A 75 1.55 -1.50 11.02
CA ARG A 75 1.35 -0.10 11.47
C ARG A 75 1.22 0.04 12.98
N SER A 76 0.65 -0.94 13.67
CA SER A 76 0.59 -0.94 15.13
C SER A 76 1.98 -1.04 15.78
N TYR A 77 2.92 -1.72 15.12
CA TYR A 77 4.31 -1.84 15.58
C TYR A 77 5.20 -0.67 15.14
N PHE A 78 4.96 -0.09 13.95
CA PHE A 78 5.67 1.08 13.43
C PHE A 78 4.86 2.36 13.65
N SER A 79 5.10 3.08 14.75
CA SER A 79 4.38 4.33 15.00
C SER A 79 4.86 5.47 14.07
N PRO A 80 3.94 6.14 13.37
CA PRO A 80 4.22 7.38 12.63
C PRO A 80 4.96 8.43 13.47
N GLU A 81 4.66 8.53 14.77
CA GLU A 81 5.31 9.45 15.72
C GLU A 81 6.83 9.30 15.78
N LYS A 82 7.36 8.08 15.85
CA LYS A 82 8.82 7.86 15.96
C LYS A 82 9.53 8.32 14.68
N THR A 83 8.88 8.04 13.56
CA THR A 83 9.35 8.45 12.24
C THR A 83 9.29 9.96 12.06
N ARG A 84 8.20 10.62 12.50
CA ARG A 84 8.10 12.08 12.54
C ARG A 84 9.24 12.70 13.34
N ALA A 85 9.54 12.16 14.52
CA ALA A 85 10.63 12.62 15.35
C ALA A 85 12.01 12.42 14.70
N ALA A 86 12.21 11.34 13.95
CA ALA A 86 13.48 11.05 13.26
C ALA A 86 13.73 11.98 12.06
N LEU A 87 12.67 12.45 11.39
CA LEU A 87 12.77 13.36 10.24
C LEU A 87 12.79 14.86 10.63
N LYS A 88 12.30 15.20 11.82
CA LYS A 88 12.24 16.59 12.31
C LYS A 88 13.65 17.17 12.51
N GLY A 89 13.90 18.35 11.93
CA GLY A 89 15.17 19.08 12.09
C GLY A 89 16.33 18.62 11.18
N LYS A 90 16.08 17.72 10.22
CA LYS A 90 17.09 17.32 9.23
C LYS A 90 17.17 18.33 8.08
N SER A 91 18.34 18.39 7.43
CA SER A 91 18.54 19.19 6.22
C SER A 91 17.62 18.70 5.10
N LEU A 92 17.26 19.60 4.18
CA LEU A 92 16.27 19.32 3.14
C LEU A 92 16.67 18.10 2.27
N PHE A 93 17.95 17.97 1.93
CA PHE A 93 18.46 16.85 1.13
C PHE A 93 18.49 15.53 1.93
N THR A 94 19.04 15.53 3.15
CA THR A 94 19.09 14.32 3.99
C THR A 94 17.69 13.86 4.40
N GLY A 95 16.79 14.80 4.66
CA GLY A 95 15.39 14.52 4.95
C GLY A 95 14.68 13.81 3.78
N ASN A 96 14.88 14.28 2.54
CA ASN A 96 14.30 13.64 1.35
C ASN A 96 14.78 12.19 1.17
N ILE A 97 16.08 11.93 1.38
CA ILE A 97 16.63 10.57 1.32
C ILE A 97 16.00 9.68 2.40
N MET A 98 15.96 10.15 3.65
CA MET A 98 15.36 9.39 4.76
C MET A 98 13.87 9.13 4.52
N ALA A 99 13.15 10.12 3.99
CA ALA A 99 11.73 10.01 3.66
C ALA A 99 11.46 9.00 2.55
N ALA A 100 12.26 8.99 1.49
CA ALA A 100 12.12 8.04 0.39
C ALA A 100 12.45 6.61 0.82
N LEU A 101 13.51 6.42 1.61
CA LEU A 101 13.88 5.12 2.17
C LEU A 101 12.80 4.59 3.12
N LEU A 102 12.28 5.47 3.97
CA LEU A 102 11.15 5.15 4.82
C LEU A 102 9.95 4.73 3.97
N GLY A 103 9.61 5.49 2.92
CA GLY A 103 8.53 5.17 1.99
C GLY A 103 8.67 3.75 1.42
N MET A 104 9.86 3.39 0.94
CA MET A 104 10.17 2.06 0.43
C MET A 104 9.97 0.94 1.45
N VAL A 105 10.40 1.15 2.70
CA VAL A 105 10.36 0.12 3.76
C VAL A 105 8.96 0.03 4.40
N THR A 106 8.12 1.04 4.20
CA THR A 106 6.76 1.04 4.73
C THR A 106 5.80 0.41 3.74
N PRO A 107 4.99 -0.58 4.17
CA PRO A 107 4.05 -1.26 3.29
C PRO A 107 2.76 -0.45 3.13
N PHE A 108 2.88 0.82 2.76
CA PHE A 108 1.76 1.74 2.66
C PHE A 108 1.27 1.86 1.22
N CYS A 109 0.02 1.45 1.01
CA CYS A 109 -0.68 1.77 -0.21
C CYS A 109 -1.00 3.27 -0.26
N SER A 110 -1.26 3.77 -1.47
CA SER A 110 -1.66 5.16 -1.73
C SER A 110 -2.79 5.65 -0.81
N CYS A 111 -3.75 4.78 -0.47
CA CYS A 111 -4.86 5.08 0.44
C CYS A 111 -4.41 5.47 1.86
N SER A 112 -3.29 4.90 2.33
CA SER A 112 -2.77 5.13 3.67
C SER A 112 -1.58 6.08 3.71
N ALA A 113 -1.00 6.42 2.56
CA ALA A 113 0.09 7.37 2.44
C ALA A 113 -0.39 8.83 2.62
N ILE A 114 -1.61 9.16 2.16
CA ILE A 114 -2.17 10.52 2.25
C ILE A 114 -2.35 10.98 3.72
N PRO A 115 -3.03 10.22 4.62
CA PRO A 115 -3.16 10.66 6.01
C PRO A 115 -1.82 10.81 6.72
N LEU A 116 -0.83 10.00 6.33
CA LEU A 116 0.50 10.07 6.90
C LEU A 116 1.28 11.30 6.40
N PHE A 117 1.16 11.63 5.12
CA PHE A 117 1.65 12.87 4.55
C PHE A 117 1.08 14.09 5.28
N LEU A 118 -0.25 14.14 5.47
CA LEU A 118 -0.90 15.22 6.21
C LEU A 118 -0.29 15.35 7.60
N GLY A 119 -0.23 14.25 8.36
CA GLY A 119 0.33 14.29 9.70
C GLY A 119 1.85 14.58 9.78
N PHE A 120 2.61 14.38 8.69
CA PHE A 120 3.99 14.87 8.61
C PHE A 120 4.05 16.39 8.44
N VAL A 121 3.15 16.95 7.62
CA VAL A 121 3.01 18.41 7.46
C VAL A 121 2.57 19.05 8.78
N GLU A 122 1.62 18.45 9.50
CA GLU A 122 1.19 18.89 10.84
C GLU A 122 2.34 18.91 11.85
N ALA A 123 3.24 17.93 11.77
CA ALA A 123 4.42 17.84 12.63
C ALA A 123 5.50 18.90 12.31
N GLY A 124 5.28 19.72 11.28
CA GLY A 124 6.19 20.78 10.84
C GLY A 124 7.35 20.27 9.98
N ILE A 125 7.22 19.09 9.37
CA ILE A 125 8.22 18.58 8.41
C ILE A 125 8.05 19.33 7.08
N PRO A 126 9.13 19.88 6.49
CA PRO A 126 9.07 20.56 5.19
C PRO A 126 8.36 19.74 4.12
N ILE A 127 7.51 20.37 3.31
CA ILE A 127 6.66 19.68 2.34
C ILE A 127 7.47 18.90 1.31
N GLY A 128 8.62 19.43 0.88
CA GLY A 128 9.49 18.69 -0.05
C GLY A 128 9.85 17.29 0.47
N ILE A 129 10.20 17.19 1.76
CA ILE A 129 10.56 15.93 2.42
C ILE A 129 9.37 14.98 2.47
N THR A 130 8.17 15.48 2.79
CA THR A 130 6.97 14.64 2.88
C THR A 130 6.50 14.16 1.51
N PHE A 131 6.74 14.93 0.44
CA PHE A 131 6.49 14.49 -0.94
C PHE A 131 7.41 13.36 -1.38
N SER A 132 8.70 13.37 -1.03
CA SER A 132 9.59 12.23 -1.30
C SER A 132 9.05 10.93 -0.72
N PHE A 133 8.54 10.97 0.52
CA PHE A 133 7.89 9.84 1.14
C PHE A 133 6.59 9.44 0.41
N LEU A 134 5.73 10.41 0.10
CA LEU A 134 4.44 10.19 -0.56
C LEU A 134 4.61 9.53 -1.95
N ILE A 135 5.67 9.88 -2.67
CA ILE A 135 5.98 9.33 -3.99
C ILE A 135 6.64 7.95 -3.86
N ALA A 136 7.61 7.79 -2.96
CA ALA A 136 8.33 6.52 -2.79
C ALA A 136 7.42 5.38 -2.31
N ALA A 137 6.51 5.66 -1.37
CA ALA A 137 5.68 4.63 -0.72
C ALA A 137 4.84 3.76 -1.68
N PRO A 138 4.03 4.32 -2.60
CA PRO A 138 3.29 3.50 -3.57
C PRO A 138 4.18 3.04 -4.73
N MET A 139 5.26 3.76 -5.02
CA MET A 139 6.08 3.51 -6.21
C MET A 139 7.03 2.35 -6.02
N ILE A 140 7.58 2.14 -4.82
CA ILE A 140 8.52 1.06 -4.52
C ILE A 140 7.94 0.29 -3.34
N ASN A 141 7.17 -0.76 -3.62
CA ASN A 141 6.63 -1.63 -2.59
C ASN A 141 7.30 -3.00 -2.59
N GLU A 142 7.22 -3.70 -1.46
CA GLU A 142 7.87 -4.98 -1.22
C GLU A 142 7.31 -6.06 -2.17
N VAL A 143 6.01 -5.98 -2.48
CA VAL A 143 5.32 -6.90 -3.39
C VAL A 143 5.88 -6.80 -4.82
N ALA A 144 6.08 -5.58 -5.33
CA ALA A 144 6.61 -5.30 -6.66
C ALA A 144 8.07 -5.74 -6.75
N ILE A 145 8.87 -5.52 -5.70
CA ILE A 145 10.25 -6.01 -5.63
C ILE A 145 10.28 -7.54 -5.77
N VAL A 146 9.46 -8.26 -4.99
CA VAL A 146 9.39 -9.73 -5.04
C VAL A 146 8.95 -10.21 -6.43
N LEU A 147 7.92 -9.60 -7.00
CA LEU A 147 7.44 -9.93 -8.34
C LEU A 147 8.49 -9.66 -9.42
N LEU A 148 9.18 -8.52 -9.37
CA LEU A 148 10.23 -8.18 -10.33
C LEU A 148 11.42 -9.14 -10.25
N ILE A 149 11.81 -9.56 -9.04
CA ILE A 149 12.86 -10.57 -8.85
C ILE A 149 12.43 -11.88 -9.51
N GLY A 150 11.18 -12.31 -9.29
CA GLY A 150 10.65 -13.55 -9.86
C GLY A 150 10.50 -13.53 -11.38
N LEU A 151 10.14 -12.39 -11.96
CA LEU A 151 9.85 -12.26 -13.39
C LEU A 151 11.07 -11.86 -14.23
N PHE A 152 11.87 -10.91 -13.76
CA PHE A 152 12.94 -10.26 -14.53
C PHE A 152 14.34 -10.44 -13.91
N GLY A 153 14.41 -11.01 -12.70
CA GLY A 153 15.66 -11.23 -11.99
C GLY A 153 16.21 -10.00 -11.28
N TRP A 154 17.28 -10.22 -10.51
CA TRP A 154 17.82 -9.24 -9.56
C TRP A 154 18.29 -7.92 -10.21
N LYS A 155 18.89 -7.98 -11.40
CA LYS A 155 19.46 -6.80 -12.08
C LYS A 155 18.39 -5.75 -12.39
N VAL A 156 17.24 -6.18 -12.90
CA VAL A 156 16.13 -5.28 -13.26
C VAL A 156 15.50 -4.69 -12.00
N THR A 157 15.31 -5.50 -10.96
CA THR A 157 14.80 -5.02 -9.67
C THR A 157 15.67 -3.93 -9.07
N VAL A 158 16.99 -4.09 -9.07
CA VAL A 158 17.91 -3.07 -8.54
C VAL A 158 17.78 -1.76 -9.32
N ILE A 159 17.72 -1.82 -10.64
CA ILE A 159 17.53 -0.62 -11.49
C ILE A 159 16.21 0.07 -11.14
N TYR A 160 15.12 -0.70 -11.02
CA TYR A 160 13.81 -0.18 -10.64
C TYR A 160 13.82 0.51 -9.27
N VAL A 161 14.43 -0.12 -8.26
CA VAL A 161 14.52 0.45 -6.90
C VAL A 161 15.35 1.73 -6.90
N LEU A 162 16.50 1.74 -7.58
CA LEU A 162 17.38 2.92 -7.63
C LEU A 162 16.74 4.08 -8.40
N THR A 163 16.13 3.80 -9.54
CA THR A 163 15.44 4.83 -10.34
C THR A 163 14.22 5.37 -9.61
N GLY A 164 13.45 4.50 -8.95
CA GLY A 164 12.36 4.92 -8.09
C GLY A 164 12.83 5.84 -6.96
N LEU A 165 13.85 5.43 -6.21
CA LEU A 165 14.40 6.27 -5.14
C LEU A 165 14.89 7.61 -5.66
N PHE A 166 15.60 7.60 -6.78
CA PHE A 166 16.11 8.79 -7.42
C PHE A 166 14.99 9.76 -7.79
N VAL A 167 13.92 9.26 -8.43
CA VAL A 167 12.76 10.09 -8.82
C VAL A 167 12.05 10.65 -7.59
N ALA A 168 11.84 9.83 -6.55
CA ALA A 168 11.21 10.28 -5.31
C ALA A 168 12.02 11.39 -4.61
N ILE A 169 13.32 11.17 -4.42
CA ILE A 169 14.22 12.14 -3.78
C ILE A 169 14.33 13.42 -4.60
N LEU A 170 14.51 13.30 -5.93
CA LEU A 170 14.66 14.44 -6.81
C LEU A 170 13.39 15.28 -6.83
N SER A 171 12.22 14.67 -6.94
CA SER A 171 10.94 15.38 -6.93
C SER A 171 10.69 16.11 -5.61
N GLY A 172 10.86 15.45 -4.46
CA GLY A 172 10.70 16.11 -3.16
C GLY A 172 11.74 17.20 -2.91
N TRP A 173 12.98 17.01 -3.37
CA TRP A 173 14.02 18.02 -3.28
C TRP A 173 13.70 19.26 -4.14
N LEU A 174 13.30 19.07 -5.40
CA LEU A 174 12.88 20.17 -6.29
C LEU A 174 11.69 20.94 -5.71
N ILE A 175 10.67 20.23 -5.19
CA ILE A 175 9.51 20.84 -4.54
C ILE A 175 9.93 21.75 -3.38
N GLY A 176 10.84 21.27 -2.53
CA GLY A 176 11.32 22.06 -1.39
C GLY A 176 12.23 23.23 -1.79
N VAL A 177 13.10 23.06 -2.78
CA VAL A 177 14.00 24.13 -3.27
C VAL A 177 13.22 25.26 -3.93
N PHE A 178 12.26 24.93 -4.79
CA PHE A 178 11.44 25.93 -5.49
C PHE A 178 10.30 26.50 -4.64
N LYS A 179 10.16 26.06 -3.38
CA LYS A 179 9.06 26.45 -2.48
C LYS A 179 7.70 26.36 -3.17
N LEU A 180 7.46 25.23 -3.86
CA LEU A 180 6.21 24.97 -4.58
C LEU A 180 5.03 24.70 -3.65
N GLU A 181 5.25 24.80 -2.34
CA GLU A 181 4.27 24.68 -1.26
C GLU A 181 3.05 25.59 -1.48
N LYS A 182 3.23 26.74 -2.16
CA LYS A 182 2.14 27.66 -2.53
C LYS A 182 1.09 27.09 -3.49
N TYR A 183 1.41 26.00 -4.20
CA TYR A 183 0.47 25.31 -5.09
C TYR A 183 -0.26 24.16 -4.38
N VAL A 184 0.13 23.83 -3.15
CA VAL A 184 -0.54 22.82 -2.33
C VAL A 184 -1.81 23.44 -1.76
N ALA A 185 -2.90 22.69 -1.77
CA ALA A 185 -4.18 23.16 -1.27
C ALA A 185 -4.09 23.59 0.19
N GLU A 186 -4.67 24.76 0.53
CA GLU A 186 -4.51 25.38 1.85
C GLU A 186 -4.99 24.50 3.01
N TRP A 187 -6.01 23.67 2.78
CA TRP A 187 -6.55 22.76 3.79
C TRP A 187 -5.50 21.77 4.32
N VAL A 188 -4.47 21.45 3.54
CA VAL A 188 -3.35 20.57 3.94
C VAL A 188 -2.58 21.16 5.12
N PHE A 189 -2.49 22.49 5.21
CA PHE A 189 -1.80 23.18 6.30
C PHE A 189 -2.74 23.52 7.48
N GLN A 190 -4.05 23.43 7.26
CA GLN A 190 -5.09 23.73 8.25
C GLN A 190 -5.54 22.50 9.04
N VAL A 191 -5.08 21.30 8.66
CA VAL A 191 -5.16 20.13 9.53
C VAL A 191 -4.29 20.46 10.74
N LYS A 192 -4.92 20.95 11.81
CA LYS A 192 -4.32 21.06 13.14
C LYS A 192 -5.26 20.27 14.02
N SER A 193 -4.74 19.18 14.60
CA SER A 193 -5.44 18.46 15.65
C SER A 193 -5.73 19.43 16.80
N ASN A 194 -6.99 19.83 16.95
CA ASN A 194 -7.53 20.28 18.23
C ASN A 194 -7.58 19.09 19.19
#